data_AF-A0A966B3D0-F1
#
_entry.id   AF-A0A966B3D0-F1
#
_cell.length_a   1.000
_cell.length_b   1.000
_cell.length_c   1.000
_cell.angle_alpha   90.00
_cell.angle_beta   90.00
_cell.angle_gamma   90.00
#
_symmetry.space_group_name_H-M   'P 1'
#
loop_
_entity.id
_entity.type
_entity.pdbx_description
1 polymer ?
#
loop_
_entity_poly.entity_id
_entity_poly.type
_entity_poly.pdbx_seq_one_letter_code
_entity_poly.pdbx_strand_id
1 'polypeptide(L)' 'MDQLTIADRKFNSRLFIGTGKFSSNEIMKDALKASGTELVTVSLKRANLS' A
#
# COMPACT_ATOMS: atom_id res chain seq x y z
N MET A 1 -7.71 -1.80 20.35
CA MET A 1 -6.45 -1.28 19.77
C MET A 1 -6.65 0.17 19.41
N ASP A 2 -5.64 1.01 19.60
CA ASP A 2 -5.69 2.41 19.20
C ASP A 2 -5.60 2.54 17.66
N GLN A 3 -6.42 3.39 17.06
CA GLN A 3 -6.43 3.63 15.61
C GLN A 3 -5.30 4.59 15.21
N LEU A 4 -4.68 4.35 14.05
CA LEU A 4 -3.75 5.31 13.47
C LEU A 4 -4.53 6.43 12.80
N THR A 5 -4.27 7.68 13.19
CA THR A 5 -4.89 8.86 12.56
C THR A 5 -3.81 9.63 11.80
N ILE A 6 -4.04 9.89 10.51
CA ILE A 6 -3.19 10.74 9.67
C ILE A 6 -4.09 11.82 9.09
N ALA A 7 -3.87 13.07 9.50
CA ALA A 7 -4.77 14.19 9.21
C ALA A 7 -6.22 13.86 9.60
N ASP A 8 -7.14 13.87 8.64
CA ASP A 8 -8.58 13.62 8.80
C ASP A 8 -8.97 12.14 8.59
N ARG A 9 -7.99 11.23 8.39
CA ARG A 9 -8.23 9.81 8.09
C ARG A 9 -7.80 8.90 9.23
N LYS A 10 -8.61 7.87 9.49
CA LYS A 10 -8.36 6.84 10.51
C LYS A 10 -8.12 5.49 9.84
N PHE A 11 -7.17 4.74 10.38
CA PHE A 11 -6.76 3.42 9.92
C PHE A 11 -6.73 2.47 11.12
N ASN A 12 -7.26 1.27 10.93
CA ASN A 12 -7.18 0.16 11.88
C ASN A 12 -5.81 -0.53 11.79
N SER A 13 -5.26 -0.62 10.58
CA SER A 13 -3.97 -1.23 10.29
C SER A 13 -2.85 -0.20 10.42
N ARG A 14 -1.79 -0.57 11.14
CA ARG A 14 -0.55 0.22 11.28
C ARG A 14 0.57 -0.26 10.36
N LEU A 15 0.28 -1.22 9.48
CA LEU A 15 1.23 -1.79 8.54
C LEU A 15 1.20 -1.01 7.22
N PHE A 16 2.33 -0.41 6.85
CA PHE A 16 2.53 0.26 5.57
C PHE A 16 3.29 -0.65 4.63
N ILE A 17 2.85 -0.76 3.37
CA ILE A 17 3.50 -1.63 2.38
C ILE A 17 3.94 -0.82 1.15
N GLY A 18 5.15 -1.09 0.65
CA GLY A 18 5.61 -0.58 -0.64
C GLY A 18 5.37 -1.57 -1.77
N THR A 19 5.09 -1.07 -2.97
CA THR A 19 4.73 -1.91 -4.13
C THR A 19 5.89 -2.29 -5.07
N GLY A 20 7.13 -1.87 -4.77
CA GLY A 20 8.22 -1.86 -5.75
C GLY A 20 8.97 -3.16 -6.04
N LYS A 21 8.85 -4.22 -5.21
CA LYS A 21 9.70 -5.43 -5.29
C LYS A 21 8.93 -6.75 -5.38
N PHE A 22 7.64 -6.70 -5.72
CA PHE A 22 6.89 -7.93 -5.95
C PHE A 22 7.29 -8.57 -7.27
N SER A 23 7.41 -9.90 -7.27
CA SER A 23 7.79 -10.68 -8.46
C SER A 23 6.68 -10.72 -9.52
N SER A 24 5.43 -10.45 -9.14
CA SER A 24 4.30 -10.26 -10.05
C SER A 24 3.19 -9.42 -9.41
N ASN A 25 2.29 -8.91 -10.24
CA ASN A 25 1.11 -8.17 -9.76
C ASN A 25 0.14 -9.05 -8.96
N GLU A 26 0.01 -10.32 -9.31
CA GLU A 26 -0.84 -11.26 -8.57
C GLU A 26 -0.27 -11.51 -7.17
N ILE A 27 1.04 -11.75 -7.06
CA ILE A 27 1.69 -11.94 -5.74
C ILE A 27 1.58 -10.67 -4.90
N MET A 28 1.72 -9.49 -5.51
CA MET A 28 1.48 -8.22 -4.81
C MET A 28 0.05 -8.14 -4.28
N LYS A 29 -0.95 -8.42 -5.11
CA LYS A 29 -2.36 -8.36 -4.74
C LYS A 29 -2.68 -9.31 -3.59
N ASP A 30 -2.19 -10.54 -3.66
CA ASP A 30 -2.39 -11.54 -2.62
C ASP A 30 -1.69 -11.15 -1.32
N ALA A 31 -0.46 -10.63 -1.39
CA ALA A 31 0.27 -10.13 -0.22
C ALA A 31 -0.44 -8.94 0.44
N LEU A 32 -0.92 -7.97 -0.36
CA LEU A 32 -1.68 -6.83 0.14
C LEU A 32 -2.95 -7.29 0.86
N LYS A 33 -3.71 -8.22 0.25
CA LYS A 33 -4.94 -8.77 0.85
C LYS A 33 -4.64 -9.53 2.14
N ALA A 34 -3.63 -10.39 2.14
CA ALA A 34 -3.26 -11.18 3.32
C ALA A 34 -2.74 -10.31 4.47
N SER A 35 -2.05 -9.20 4.15
CA SER A 35 -1.47 -8.30 5.15
C SER A 35 -2.50 -7.46 5.91
N GLY A 36 -3.70 -7.26 5.35
CA GLY A 36 -4.70 -6.33 5.90
C GLY A 36 -4.20 -4.89 5.98
N THR A 37 -3.22 -4.50 5.16
CA THR A 37 -2.79 -3.11 5.08
C THR A 37 -3.92 -2.24 4.53
N GLU A 38 -4.08 -1.05 5.11
CA GLU A 38 -4.97 0.00 4.59
C GLU A 38 -4.16 1.13 3.93
N LEU A 39 -2.83 1.00 3.86
CA LEU A 39 -1.89 2.03 3.41
C LEU A 39 -0.75 1.43 2.56
N VAL A 40 -0.73 1.81 1.29
CA VAL A 40 0.35 1.44 0.35
C VAL A 40 1.10 2.67 -0.17
N THR A 41 2.38 2.50 -0.46
CA THR A 41 3.21 3.52 -1.12
C THR A 41 3.51 3.14 -2.55
N VAL A 42 3.46 4.12 -3.45
CA VAL A 42 3.78 3.95 -4.86
C VAL A 42 4.87 4.93 -5.26
N SER A 43 5.76 4.50 -6.16
CA SER A 43 6.74 5.41 -6.77
C SER A 43 6.10 6.15 -7.94
N LEU A 44 6.07 7.47 -7.89
CA LEU A 44 5.68 8.29 -9.03
C LEU A 44 6.80 8.28 -10.08
N LYS A 45 6.47 7.90 -11.31
CA LYS A 45 7.36 8.01 -12.47
C LYS A 45 6.69 8.91 -13.50
N ARG A 46 7.49 9.60 -14.31
CA ARG A 46 6.97 10.37 -15.44
C ARG A 46 6.33 9.39 -16.42
N ALA A 47 5.07 9.64 -16.79
CA ALA A 47 4.44 8.92 -17.87
C ALA A 47 5.04 9.42 -19.19
N ASN A 48 5.64 8.51 -19.97
CA ASN A 48 5.90 8.79 -21.38
C ASN A 48 4.60 8.56 -22.14
N LEU A 49 3.86 9.65 -22.33
CA LEU A 49 2.67 9.69 -23.16
C LEU A 49 3.16 9.93 -24.60
N SER A 50 3.62 8.87 -25.26
CA SER A 50 3.93 8.86 -26.68
C SER A 50 2.91 8.04 -27.44
#